data_AF-A0A7G2JXT4-F1
#
_entry.id   AF-A0A7G2JXT4-F1
#
_cell.length_a   1.000
_cell.length_b   1.000
_cell.length_c   1.000
_cell.angle_alpha   90.00
_cell.angle_beta   90.00
_cell.angle_gamma   90.00
#
_symmetry.space_group_name_H-M   'P 1'
#
loop_
_entity.id
_entity.type
_entity.pdbx_description
1 polymer ?
#
loop_
_entity_poly.entity_id
_entity_poly.type
_entity_poly.pdbx_seq_one_letter_code
_entity_poly.pdbx_strand_id
1 'polypeptide(L)'
;LGYANPRDAISKHCKVAGVAKRYISYPSGKKEATFINEPNLYRLIIKSRKPEAEPFEAWVFEEVLPQIRKTGKYQLQPQQLALPEPQKFTFAFTEYELQQLIWLWFAFKRGVGTFQHIEKAFKALGSNMSGDIYGQAYEYLSVLRSTNKILNRITKEFEIDPMTNWRVLKHLRGFNPKAVKIDF
;
A
#
# COMPACT_ATOMS: atom_id res chain seq x y z
N LEU A 1 -30.24 6.49 -27.06
CA LEU A 1 -31.00 5.26 -26.81
C LEU A 1 -31.99 4.86 -27.92
N GLY A 2 -32.14 5.65 -29.00
CA GLY A 2 -32.89 5.20 -30.19
C GLY A 2 -34.42 5.24 -30.06
N TYR A 3 -34.95 5.85 -28.99
CA TYR A 3 -36.38 6.12 -28.85
C TYR A 3 -36.79 7.31 -29.71
N ALA A 4 -37.82 7.13 -30.55
CA ALA A 4 -38.36 8.20 -31.41
C ALA A 4 -39.02 9.33 -30.60
N ASN A 5 -39.66 9.01 -29.47
CA ASN A 5 -40.29 9.97 -28.58
C ASN A 5 -39.82 9.77 -27.13
N PRO A 6 -39.07 10.74 -26.55
CA PRO A 6 -38.56 10.65 -25.18
C PRO A 6 -39.65 10.56 -24.10
N ARG A 7 -40.78 11.27 -24.28
CA ARG A 7 -41.88 11.25 -23.28
C ARG A 7 -42.57 9.88 -23.26
N ASP A 8 -42.76 9.30 -24.44
CA ASP A 8 -43.34 7.96 -24.60
C ASP A 8 -42.42 6.88 -24.00
N ALA A 9 -41.10 6.98 -24.24
CA ALA A 9 -40.12 6.06 -23.66
C ALA A 9 -40.15 6.07 -22.13
N ILE A 10 -40.24 7.25 -21.50
CA ILE A 10 -40.36 7.37 -20.05
C ILE A 10 -41.67 6.73 -19.57
N SER A 11 -42.79 7.01 -20.23
CA SER A 11 -44.10 6.44 -19.86
C SER A 11 -44.11 4.91 -19.93
N LYS A 12 -43.52 4.33 -20.98
CA LYS A 12 -43.56 2.87 -21.25
C LYS A 12 -42.53 2.06 -20.48
N HIS A 13 -41.41 2.65 -20.06
CA HIS A 13 -40.26 1.88 -19.56
C HIS A 13 -39.77 2.31 -18.18
N CYS A 14 -40.11 3.51 -17.71
CA CYS A 14 -39.69 3.99 -16.40
C CYS A 14 -40.77 3.78 -15.34
N LYS A 15 -40.35 3.57 -14.09
CA LYS A 15 -41.25 3.58 -12.93
C LYS A 15 -41.43 5.01 -12.43
N VAL A 16 -42.68 5.39 -12.12
CA VAL A 16 -43.07 6.75 -11.69
C VAL A 16 -42.27 7.23 -10.47
N ALA A 17 -41.99 6.33 -9.51
CA ALA A 17 -41.21 6.65 -8.31
C ALA A 17 -39.79 7.18 -8.59
N GLY A 18 -39.24 6.91 -9.78
CA GLY A 18 -37.92 7.36 -10.20
C GLY A 18 -37.95 8.46 -11.25
N VAL A 19 -39.07 9.16 -11.45
CA VAL A 19 -39.21 10.27 -12.41
C VAL A 19 -39.55 11.55 -11.64
N ALA A 20 -38.79 12.62 -11.88
CA ALA A 20 -39.00 13.91 -11.24
C ALA A 20 -39.02 15.05 -12.27
N LYS A 21 -40.00 15.93 -12.16
CA LYS A 21 -40.07 17.17 -12.96
C LYS A 21 -39.47 18.31 -12.16
N ARG A 22 -38.53 19.04 -12.76
CA ARG A 22 -37.86 20.19 -12.12
C ARG A 22 -37.72 21.31 -13.12
N TYR A 23 -37.75 22.55 -12.64
CA TYR A 23 -37.46 23.71 -13.46
C TYR A 23 -35.97 24.01 -13.42
N ILE A 24 -35.33 24.02 -14.59
CA ILE A 24 -33.94 24.43 -14.77
C ILE A 24 -33.94 25.88 -15.22
N SER A 25 -33.12 26.71 -14.58
CA SER A 25 -32.95 28.12 -14.95
C SER A 25 -31.94 28.24 -16.09
N TYR A 26 -32.35 28.81 -17.21
CA TYR A 26 -31.49 29.18 -18.33
C TYR A 26 -31.42 30.72 -18.44
N PRO A 27 -30.40 31.28 -19.12
CA PRO A 27 -30.34 32.71 -19.42
C PRO A 27 -31.59 33.23 -20.17
N SER A 28 -32.27 32.35 -20.91
CA SER A 28 -33.52 32.62 -21.65
C SER A 28 -34.81 32.36 -20.85
N GLY A 29 -34.70 32.03 -19.56
CA GLY A 29 -35.83 31.74 -18.68
C GLY A 29 -35.83 30.33 -18.08
N LYS A 30 -36.80 30.03 -17.21
CA LYS A 30 -36.93 28.71 -16.58
C LYS A 30 -37.67 27.74 -17.50
N LYS A 31 -37.11 26.55 -17.72
CA LYS A 31 -37.76 25.47 -18.49
C LYS A 31 -37.95 24.23 -17.63
N GLU A 32 -39.10 23.57 -17.78
CA GLU A 32 -39.37 22.28 -17.14
C GLU A 32 -38.56 21.18 -17.83
N ALA A 33 -37.80 20.42 -17.04
CA ALA A 33 -37.05 19.25 -17.47
C ALA A 33 -37.45 18.04 -16.63
N THR A 34 -37.40 16.87 -17.26
CA THR A 34 -37.69 15.59 -16.61
C THR A 34 -36.37 14.89 -16.29
N PHE A 35 -36.21 14.53 -15.02
CA PHE A 35 -35.09 13.78 -14.49
C PHE A 35 -35.53 12.36 -14.19
N ILE A 36 -34.63 11.40 -14.43
CA ILE A 36 -34.84 9.99 -14.11
C ILE A 36 -33.71 9.52 -13.21
N ASN A 37 -34.02 8.61 -12.29
CA ASN A 37 -32.99 7.97 -11.46
C ASN A 37 -32.25 6.86 -12.23
N GLU A 38 -31.14 6.43 -11.66
CA GLU A 38 -30.26 5.41 -12.24
C GLU A 38 -30.98 4.09 -12.59
N PRO A 39 -31.86 3.51 -11.75
CA PRO A 39 -32.63 2.34 -12.15
C PRO A 39 -33.49 2.54 -13.41
N ASN A 40 -34.08 3.72 -13.58
CA ASN A 40 -34.85 4.06 -14.79
C ASN A 40 -33.94 4.29 -16.00
N LEU A 41 -32.75 4.86 -15.79
CA LEU A 41 -31.73 4.96 -16.83
C LEU A 41 -31.34 3.58 -17.36
N TYR A 42 -31.03 2.61 -16.48
CA TYR A 42 -30.71 1.24 -16.90
C TYR A 42 -31.86 0.56 -17.63
N ARG A 43 -33.12 0.75 -17.19
CA ARG A 43 -34.30 0.23 -17.91
C ARG A 43 -34.38 0.74 -19.35
N LEU A 44 -33.99 1.99 -19.59
CA LEU A 44 -33.98 2.57 -20.92
C LEU A 44 -32.79 2.09 -21.75
N ILE A 45 -31.62 1.90 -21.13
CA ILE A 45 -30.41 1.42 -21.81
C ILE A 45 -30.59 -0.04 -22.27
N ILE A 46 -31.08 -0.92 -21.40
CA ILE A 46 -31.29 -2.36 -21.72
C ILE A 46 -32.33 -2.56 -22.84
N LYS A 47 -33.23 -1.60 -23.07
CA LYS A 47 -34.23 -1.64 -24.16
C LYS A 47 -33.85 -0.78 -25.37
N SER A 48 -32.64 -0.24 -25.37
CA SER A 48 -32.13 0.64 -26.42
C SER A 48 -31.89 -0.14 -27.70
N ARG A 49 -32.21 0.44 -28.85
CA ARG A 49 -31.91 -0.13 -30.18
C ARG A 49 -30.65 0.44 -30.82
N LYS A 50 -29.85 1.13 -30.02
CA LYS A 50 -28.63 1.81 -30.47
C LYS A 50 -27.42 0.91 -30.24
N PRO A 51 -26.50 0.78 -31.22
CA PRO A 51 -25.30 -0.04 -31.08
C PRO A 51 -24.42 0.43 -29.92
N GLU A 52 -24.47 1.72 -29.57
CA GLU A 52 -23.69 2.27 -28.44
C GLU A 52 -24.18 1.76 -27.07
N ALA A 53 -25.38 1.18 -26.98
CA ALA A 53 -25.91 0.60 -25.73
C ALA A 53 -25.60 -0.90 -25.59
N GLU A 54 -25.29 -1.59 -26.69
CA GLU A 54 -25.01 -3.02 -26.72
C GLU A 54 -23.81 -3.43 -25.85
N PRO A 55 -22.67 -2.70 -25.83
CA PRO A 55 -21.56 -3.04 -24.95
C PRO A 55 -21.92 -2.97 -23.47
N PHE A 56 -22.75 -2.00 -23.07
CA PHE A 56 -23.21 -1.87 -21.69
C PHE A 56 -24.18 -3.00 -21.32
N GLU A 57 -25.11 -3.32 -22.22
CA GLU A 57 -26.03 -4.44 -22.03
C GLU A 57 -25.27 -5.77 -21.88
N ALA A 58 -24.38 -6.09 -22.82
CA ALA A 58 -23.55 -7.29 -22.78
C ALA A 58 -22.73 -7.37 -21.49
N TRP A 59 -22.06 -6.28 -21.10
CA TRP A 59 -21.30 -6.22 -19.85
C TRP A 59 -22.17 -6.51 -18.62
N VAL A 60 -23.38 -5.92 -18.55
CA VAL A 60 -24.30 -6.18 -17.43
C VAL A 60 -24.78 -7.64 -17.41
N PHE A 61 -25.20 -8.20 -18.55
CA PHE A 61 -25.82 -9.52 -18.62
C PHE A 61 -24.84 -10.70 -18.65
N GLU A 62 -23.66 -10.51 -19.23
CA GLU A 62 -22.68 -11.58 -19.41
C GLU A 62 -21.61 -11.59 -18.31
N GLU A 63 -21.28 -10.42 -17.75
CA GLU A 63 -20.23 -10.29 -16.74
C GLU A 63 -20.81 -9.98 -15.35
N VAL A 64 -21.49 -8.83 -15.19
CA VAL A 64 -21.89 -8.31 -13.88
C VAL A 64 -22.90 -9.24 -13.18
N LEU A 65 -24.03 -9.51 -13.83
CA LEU A 65 -25.09 -10.33 -13.23
C LEU A 65 -24.65 -11.79 -12.99
N PRO A 66 -23.94 -12.47 -13.92
CA PRO A 66 -23.43 -13.81 -13.67
C PRO A 66 -22.42 -13.88 -12.53
N GLN A 67 -21.55 -12.87 -12.38
CA GLN A 67 -20.63 -12.79 -11.24
C GLN A 67 -21.40 -12.63 -9.93
N ILE A 68 -22.31 -11.66 -9.83
CA ILE A 68 -23.12 -11.46 -8.62
C ILE A 68 -23.90 -12.73 -8.27
N ARG A 69 -24.50 -13.39 -9.27
CA ARG A 69 -25.26 -14.64 -9.05
C ARG A 69 -24.38 -15.76 -8.48
N LYS A 70 -23.13 -15.88 -8.95
CA LYS A 70 -22.20 -16.96 -8.53
C LYS A 70 -21.51 -16.67 -7.20
N THR A 71 -21.10 -15.41 -6.95
CA THR A 71 -20.20 -15.05 -5.85
C THR A 71 -20.85 -14.17 -4.79
N GLY A 72 -22.07 -13.68 -5.03
CA GLY A 72 -22.77 -12.71 -4.18
C GLY A 72 -22.29 -11.27 -4.34
N LYS A 73 -21.32 -10.98 -5.22
CA LYS A 73 -20.77 -9.63 -5.45
C LYS A 73 -20.21 -9.48 -6.86
N TYR A 74 -20.20 -8.25 -7.37
CA TYR A 74 -19.41 -7.91 -8.54
C TYR A 74 -18.07 -7.36 -8.07
N GLN A 75 -16.97 -7.92 -8.55
CA GLN A 75 -15.64 -7.40 -8.31
C GLN A 75 -15.03 -7.08 -9.66
N LEU A 76 -14.87 -5.79 -9.97
CA LEU A 76 -13.87 -5.38 -10.94
C LEU A 76 -12.57 -5.92 -10.39
N GLN A 77 -12.03 -6.98 -10.99
CA GLN A 77 -10.67 -7.40 -10.67
C GLN A 77 -9.84 -6.16 -10.96
N PRO A 78 -9.24 -5.51 -9.95
CA PRO A 78 -8.12 -4.65 -10.28
C PRO A 78 -7.19 -5.60 -10.99
N GLN A 79 -6.84 -5.32 -12.25
CA GLN A 79 -5.52 -5.70 -12.71
C GLN A 79 -4.59 -5.05 -11.71
N GLN A 80 -4.31 -5.77 -10.64
CA GLN A 80 -3.27 -5.45 -9.70
C GLN A 80 -2.05 -5.51 -10.60
N LEU A 81 -1.64 -4.33 -11.10
CA LEU A 81 -0.35 -4.15 -11.74
C LEU A 81 0.61 -4.84 -10.78
N ALA A 82 1.09 -6.02 -11.16
CA ALA A 82 2.02 -6.75 -10.33
C ALA A 82 3.14 -5.76 -10.09
N LEU A 83 3.32 -5.33 -8.84
CA LEU A 83 4.48 -4.54 -8.48
C LEU A 83 5.66 -5.33 -9.06
N PRO A 84 6.51 -4.71 -9.90
CA PRO A 84 7.59 -5.44 -10.54
C PRO A 84 8.34 -6.17 -9.43
N GLU A 85 8.57 -7.48 -9.62
CA GLU A 85 9.27 -8.25 -8.60
C GLU A 85 10.55 -7.50 -8.23
N PRO A 86 10.87 -7.37 -6.92
CA PRO A 86 12.06 -6.65 -6.52
C PRO A 86 13.27 -7.27 -7.21
N GLN A 87 14.08 -6.43 -7.87
CA GLN A 87 15.30 -6.89 -8.54
C GLN A 87 16.17 -7.64 -7.53
N LYS A 88 16.50 -8.89 -7.83
CA LYS A 88 17.33 -9.75 -6.99
C LYS A 88 18.76 -9.70 -7.51
N PHE A 89 19.71 -9.55 -6.59
CA PHE A 89 21.13 -9.61 -6.89
C PHE A 89 21.75 -10.82 -6.20
N THR A 90 22.64 -11.51 -6.89
CA THR A 90 23.42 -12.63 -6.37
C THR A 90 24.88 -12.21 -6.25
N PHE A 91 25.46 -12.38 -5.07
CA PHE A 91 26.87 -12.11 -4.80
C PHE A 91 27.48 -13.32 -4.11
N ALA A 92 28.75 -13.58 -4.39
CA ALA A 92 29.57 -14.51 -3.62
C ALA A 92 30.35 -13.72 -2.57
N PHE A 93 30.41 -14.23 -1.34
CA PHE A 93 31.21 -13.66 -0.26
C PHE A 93 32.21 -14.69 0.22
N THR A 94 33.42 -14.23 0.52
CA THR A 94 34.38 -14.96 1.32
C THR A 94 33.94 -14.98 2.79
N GLU A 95 34.47 -15.94 3.55
CA GLU A 95 34.25 -16.01 5.00
C GLU A 95 34.64 -14.70 5.70
N TYR A 96 35.80 -14.14 5.32
CA TYR A 96 36.30 -12.90 5.88
C TYR A 96 35.36 -11.72 5.62
N GLU A 97 34.82 -11.57 4.40
CA GLU A 97 33.88 -10.50 4.08
C GLU A 97 32.59 -10.60 4.90
N LEU A 98 32.05 -11.81 5.09
CA LEU A 98 30.88 -12.02 5.95
C LEU A 98 31.18 -11.64 7.40
N GLN A 99 32.34 -12.04 7.92
CA GLN A 99 32.77 -11.66 9.26
C GLN A 99 32.87 -10.13 9.40
N GLN A 100 33.47 -9.44 8.42
CA GLN A 100 33.57 -7.97 8.42
C GLN A 100 32.20 -7.29 8.46
N LEU A 101 31.22 -7.77 7.68
CA LEU A 101 29.86 -7.22 7.69
C LEU A 101 29.19 -7.34 9.08
N ILE A 102 29.42 -8.44 9.79
CA ILE A 102 28.84 -8.63 11.12
C ILE A 102 29.59 -7.78 12.16
N TRP A 103 30.90 -7.67 12.07
CA TRP A 103 31.69 -6.78 12.92
C TRP A 103 31.33 -5.31 12.72
N LEU A 104 31.10 -4.89 11.47
CA LEU A 104 30.60 -3.57 11.14
C LEU A 104 29.24 -3.32 11.79
N TRP A 105 28.32 -4.28 11.69
CA TRP A 105 27.03 -4.18 12.36
C TRP A 105 27.16 -4.12 13.89
N PHE A 106 28.08 -4.90 14.47
CA PHE A 106 28.32 -4.87 15.91
C PHE A 106 28.91 -3.53 16.38
N ALA A 107 29.86 -2.97 15.62
CA ALA A 107 30.39 -1.63 15.86
C ALA A 107 29.28 -0.57 15.76
N PHE A 108 28.39 -0.68 14.77
CA PHE A 108 27.24 0.20 14.62
C PHE A 108 26.27 0.10 15.81
N LYS A 109 25.94 -1.13 16.27
CA LYS A 109 25.14 -1.36 17.48
C LYS A 109 25.75 -0.64 18.69
N ARG A 110 27.06 -0.83 18.91
CA ARG A 110 27.80 -0.21 20.01
C ARG A 110 27.74 1.32 19.91
N GLY A 111 27.96 1.89 18.72
CA GLY A 111 27.88 3.32 18.46
C GLY A 111 26.51 3.90 18.81
N VAL A 112 25.42 3.29 18.33
CA VAL A 112 24.05 3.71 18.65
C VAL A 112 23.80 3.71 20.15
N GLY A 113 24.21 2.66 20.87
CA GLY A 113 24.06 2.61 22.33
C GLY A 113 24.90 3.67 23.06
N THR A 114 26.12 3.95 22.60
CA THR A 114 26.94 5.06 23.13
C THR A 114 26.23 6.41 22.95
N PHE A 115 25.67 6.67 21.76
CA PHE A 115 24.92 7.91 21.51
C PHE A 115 23.68 8.02 22.41
N GLN A 116 22.95 6.93 22.64
CA GLN A 116 21.84 6.90 23.60
C GLN A 116 22.28 7.21 25.03
N HIS A 117 23.49 6.83 25.42
CA HIS A 117 24.03 7.11 26.75
C HIS A 117 24.37 8.60 26.94
N ILE A 118 25.01 9.21 25.94
CA ILE A 118 25.50 10.59 26.04
C ILE A 118 24.46 11.64 25.63
N GLU A 119 23.40 11.27 24.91
CA GLU A 119 22.36 12.19 24.40
C GLU A 119 21.82 13.11 25.49
N LYS A 120 21.47 12.54 26.65
CA LYS A 120 20.92 13.31 27.78
C LYS A 120 21.90 14.34 28.32
N ALA A 121 23.19 13.99 28.40
CA ALA A 121 24.22 14.90 28.88
C ALA A 121 24.39 16.08 27.92
N PHE A 122 24.48 15.81 26.61
CA PHE A 122 24.62 16.86 25.59
C PHE A 122 23.38 17.76 25.51
N LYS A 123 22.19 17.19 25.68
CA LYS A 123 20.93 17.94 25.76
C LYS A 123 20.89 18.85 26.97
N ALA A 124 21.28 18.36 28.15
CA ALA A 124 21.30 19.15 29.38
C ALA A 124 22.33 20.29 29.33
N LEU A 125 23.44 20.09 28.63
CA LEU A 125 24.47 21.11 28.39
C LEU A 125 24.06 22.16 27.36
N GLY A 126 22.89 22.03 26.72
CA GLY A 126 22.46 22.95 25.66
C GLY A 126 23.35 22.91 24.42
N SER A 127 24.05 21.78 24.19
CA SER A 127 24.95 21.64 23.05
C SER A 127 24.18 21.70 21.73
N ASN A 128 24.73 22.44 20.76
CA ASN A 128 24.22 22.47 19.39
C ASN A 128 24.23 21.09 18.71
N MET A 129 25.04 20.14 19.19
CA MET A 129 25.11 18.76 18.66
C MET A 129 24.02 17.84 19.21
N SER A 130 23.19 18.29 20.15
CA SER A 130 22.17 17.43 20.78
C SER A 130 21.19 16.84 19.77
N GLY A 131 20.85 17.57 18.70
CA GLY A 131 19.97 17.08 17.64
C GLY A 131 20.60 15.93 16.84
N ASP A 132 21.85 16.10 16.41
CA ASP A 132 22.58 15.07 15.64
C ASP A 132 22.80 13.80 16.47
N ILE A 133 23.11 13.96 17.76
CA ILE A 133 23.26 12.83 18.68
C ILE A 133 21.93 12.09 18.84
N TYR A 134 20.81 12.81 18.95
CA TYR A 134 19.48 12.19 19.02
C TYR A 134 19.16 11.39 17.75
N GLY A 135 19.44 11.95 16.56
CA GLY A 135 19.25 11.26 15.28
C GLY A 135 20.02 9.93 15.23
N GLN A 136 21.31 9.96 15.56
CA GLN A 136 22.15 8.76 15.61
C GLN A 136 21.70 7.75 16.67
N ALA A 137 21.19 8.22 17.81
CA ALA A 137 20.74 7.38 18.91
C ALA A 137 19.42 6.64 18.64
N TYR A 138 18.49 7.26 17.91
CA TYR A 138 17.11 6.75 17.82
C TYR A 138 16.60 6.53 16.39
N GLU A 139 16.95 7.38 15.43
CA GLU A 139 16.48 7.23 14.04
C GLU A 139 17.14 6.03 13.35
N TYR A 140 18.41 5.80 13.69
CA TYR A 140 19.23 4.72 13.14
C TYR A 140 18.87 3.33 13.66
N LEU A 141 17.99 3.23 14.67
CA LEU A 141 17.48 1.94 15.17
C LEU A 141 16.77 1.14 14.09
N SER A 142 16.10 1.81 13.14
CA SER A 142 15.43 1.17 12.01
C SER A 142 16.42 0.40 11.13
N VAL A 143 17.53 1.04 10.77
CA VAL A 143 18.64 0.46 9.98
C VAL A 143 19.33 -0.64 10.76
N LEU A 144 19.57 -0.45 12.05
CA LEU A 144 20.18 -1.46 12.91
C LEU A 144 19.36 -2.75 12.95
N ARG A 145 18.02 -2.63 13.03
CA ARG A 145 17.08 -3.77 13.04
C ARG A 145 16.98 -4.45 11.67
N SER A 146 16.87 -3.69 10.58
CA SER A 146 16.73 -4.25 9.24
C SER A 146 18.00 -4.99 8.82
N THR A 147 19.18 -4.42 9.08
CA THR A 147 20.48 -5.05 8.83
C THR A 147 20.70 -6.28 9.69
N ASN A 148 20.29 -6.28 10.96
CA ASN A 148 20.34 -7.47 11.81
C ASN A 148 19.58 -8.66 11.18
N LYS A 149 18.37 -8.40 10.65
CA LYS A 149 17.54 -9.42 9.99
C LYS A 149 18.23 -9.97 8.73
N ILE A 150 18.85 -9.10 7.94
CA ILE A 150 19.58 -9.49 6.72
C ILE A 150 20.79 -10.35 7.08
N LEU A 151 21.60 -9.91 8.04
CA LEU A 151 22.80 -10.62 8.46
C LEU A 151 22.47 -11.99 9.05
N ASN A 152 21.47 -12.09 9.93
CA ASN A 152 21.01 -13.38 10.46
C ASN A 152 20.51 -14.33 9.36
N ARG A 153 19.90 -13.81 8.29
CA ARG A 153 19.48 -14.63 7.15
C ARG A 153 20.67 -15.19 6.37
N ILE A 154 21.66 -14.35 6.05
CA ILE A 154 22.79 -14.77 5.21
C ILE A 154 23.85 -15.57 5.98
N THR A 155 23.88 -15.48 7.32
CA THR A 155 24.83 -16.23 8.16
C THR A 155 24.16 -17.31 9.01
N LYS A 156 22.98 -17.78 8.59
CA LYS A 156 22.18 -18.78 9.31
C LYS A 156 22.94 -20.10 9.53
N GLU A 157 23.78 -20.49 8.58
CA GLU A 157 24.48 -21.78 8.56
C GLU A 157 25.79 -21.79 9.35
N PHE A 158 26.33 -20.63 9.73
CA PHE A 158 27.59 -20.54 10.47
C PHE A 158 27.36 -20.74 11.97
N GLU A 159 28.28 -21.37 12.69
CA GLU A 159 28.16 -21.53 14.14
C GLU A 159 28.83 -20.40 14.91
N ILE A 160 28.40 -20.18 16.16
CA ILE A 160 29.11 -19.25 17.04
C ILE A 160 30.36 -19.96 17.54
N ASP A 161 31.52 -19.50 17.11
CA ASP A 161 32.81 -20.00 17.60
C ASP A 161 33.54 -18.90 18.40
N PRO A 162 33.76 -19.10 19.72
CA PRO A 162 34.49 -18.16 20.58
C PRO A 162 35.94 -17.90 20.17
N MET A 163 36.59 -18.85 19.48
CA MET A 163 38.01 -18.80 19.14
C MET A 163 38.28 -18.09 17.82
N THR A 164 37.26 -17.88 16.99
CA THR A 164 37.36 -17.17 15.72
C THR A 164 36.55 -15.87 15.74
N ASN A 165 36.60 -15.13 14.64
CA ASN A 165 35.82 -13.91 14.47
C ASN A 165 34.31 -14.16 14.46
N TRP A 166 33.86 -15.41 14.29
CA TRP A 166 32.45 -15.79 14.39
C TRP A 166 31.84 -15.60 15.78
N ARG A 167 32.64 -15.38 16.83
CA ARG A 167 32.18 -14.98 18.17
C ARG A 167 31.21 -13.81 18.15
N VAL A 168 31.33 -12.91 17.17
CA VAL A 168 30.43 -11.75 17.00
C VAL A 168 28.97 -12.14 16.76
N LEU A 169 28.72 -13.35 16.21
CA LEU A 169 27.37 -13.87 15.99
C LEU A 169 26.57 -13.97 17.29
N LYS A 170 27.23 -14.13 18.45
CA LYS A 170 26.56 -14.08 19.75
C LYS A 170 25.80 -12.77 19.94
N HIS A 171 26.40 -11.65 19.56
CA HIS A 171 25.76 -10.33 19.66
C HIS A 171 24.67 -10.12 18.61
N LEU A 172 24.88 -10.64 17.39
CA LEU A 172 23.90 -10.56 16.31
C LEU A 172 22.63 -11.34 16.64
N ARG A 173 22.78 -12.58 17.13
CA ARG A 173 21.68 -13.50 17.45
C ARG A 173 20.98 -13.15 18.76
N GLY A 174 21.71 -12.59 19.73
CA GLY A 174 21.16 -12.13 21.01
C GLY A 174 20.50 -10.75 20.98
N PHE A 175 20.44 -10.10 19.82
CA PHE A 175 19.87 -8.76 19.69
C PHE A 175 18.34 -8.78 19.82
N ASN A 176 17.79 -7.96 20.72
CA ASN A 176 16.34 -7.78 20.82
C ASN A 176 15.86 -6.71 19.81
N PRO A 177 15.16 -7.07 18.73
CA PRO A 177 14.72 -6.11 17.71
C PRO A 177 13.68 -5.11 18.21
N LYS A 178 13.01 -5.40 19.34
CA LYS A 178 12.02 -4.50 19.96
C LYS A 178 12.64 -3.56 20.99
N ALA A 179 13.93 -3.68 21.27
CA ALA A 179 14.60 -2.80 22.21
C ALA A 179 14.60 -1.35 21.71
N VAL A 180 14.21 -0.44 22.60
CA VAL A 180 14.28 1.01 22.38
C VAL A 180 15.62 1.55 22.88
N LYS A 181 16.14 0.98 23.96
CA LYS A 181 17.49 1.23 24.47
C LYS A 181 18.42 0.09 24.11
N ILE A 182 19.60 0.43 23.61
CA ILE A 182 20.63 -0.51 23.22
C ILE A 182 21.68 -0.51 24.32
N ASP A 183 21.79 -1.65 25.01
CA ASP A 183 22.93 -1.91 25.87
C ASP A 183 24.16 -1.99 24.97
N PHE A 184 25.11 -1.07 25.18
CA PHE A 184 26.35 -1.04 24.42
C PHE A 184 27.37 -1.92 25.10
#